data_AF-A0A4Q9HIB2-F1
#
_entry.id   AF-A0A4Q9HIB2-F1
#
_cell.length_a   1.000
_cell.length_b   1.000
_cell.length_c   1.000
_cell.angle_alpha   90.00
_cell.angle_beta   90.00
_cell.angle_gamma   90.00
#
_symmetry.space_group_name_H-M   'P 1'
#
loop_
_entity.id
_entity.type
_entity.pdbx_description
1 polymer ?
#
loop_
_entity_poly.entity_id
_entity_poly.type
_entity_poly.pdbx_seq_one_letter_code
_entity_poly.pdbx_strand_id
1 'polypeptide(L)'
;MNNRLNSHKQKLKEFFIKVYQSEKEQASFLEDFYLEYLKTGKSDFEYKAIVFGREKIVKYEVSRILQQYSYGFKIPKAIVDFENNSNNISFTELLNAYYYDVLVNARAFLESKQIDGVLHTDLCMTLLLTLSYFPDKIEIISNQLIRFLEENSQKLEKYAAQEFGRGSLLYLVVEMLKLRDFSAHAATISKFCIKPIACYQEAFESAISNDEQKFSDAIEELTAFHLSNSKADLTLPFNHERWQYMPMEIISLIQLFVSNGDRQLKEISLVSNLNSFLYLPIELSEETLLLESRILC
;
A
#
# COMPACT_ATOMS: atom_id res chain seq x y z
N MET A 1 -5.87 -1.16 -25.39
CA MET A 1 -5.58 -1.11 -23.94
C MET A 1 -6.84 -1.32 -23.09
N ASN A 2 -7.94 -0.62 -23.39
CA ASN A 2 -9.19 -0.62 -22.60
C ASN A 2 -9.78 -2.00 -22.28
N ASN A 3 -9.81 -2.95 -23.23
CA ASN A 3 -10.33 -4.31 -22.95
C ASN A 3 -9.49 -5.08 -21.93
N ARG A 4 -8.16 -4.93 -21.97
CA ARG A 4 -7.25 -5.57 -21.02
C ARG A 4 -7.38 -4.96 -19.63
N LEU A 5 -7.49 -3.64 -19.57
CA LEU A 5 -7.69 -2.89 -18.34
C LEU A 5 -9.01 -3.26 -17.66
N ASN A 6 -10.12 -3.26 -18.40
CA ASN A 6 -11.44 -3.64 -17.88
C ASN A 6 -11.44 -5.09 -17.38
N SER A 7 -10.80 -6.01 -18.12
CA SER A 7 -10.64 -7.39 -17.68
C SER A 7 -9.81 -7.50 -16.40
N HIS A 8 -8.76 -6.68 -16.25
CA HIS A 8 -7.93 -6.66 -15.05
C HIS A 8 -8.70 -6.14 -13.82
N LYS A 9 -9.40 -5.00 -13.94
CA LYS A 9 -10.23 -4.43 -12.86
C LYS A 9 -11.31 -5.41 -12.41
N GLN A 10 -12.01 -6.04 -13.36
CA GLN A 10 -13.04 -7.04 -13.05
C GLN A 10 -12.46 -8.24 -12.28
N LYS A 11 -11.28 -8.74 -12.68
CA LYS A 11 -10.61 -9.85 -11.98
C LYS A 11 -10.24 -9.48 -10.54
N LEU A 12 -9.73 -8.27 -10.33
CA LEU A 12 -9.41 -7.79 -8.99
C LEU A 12 -10.66 -7.66 -8.13
N LYS A 13 -11.75 -7.10 -8.67
CA LYS A 13 -13.04 -7.03 -7.97
C LYS A 13 -13.52 -8.42 -7.53
N GLU A 14 -13.53 -9.39 -8.45
CA GLU A 14 -13.92 -10.77 -8.14
C GLU A 14 -13.01 -11.45 -7.12
N PHE A 15 -11.71 -11.16 -7.17
CA PHE A 15 -10.75 -11.64 -6.17
C PHE A 15 -11.10 -11.10 -4.78
N PHE A 16 -11.32 -9.79 -4.62
CA PHE A 16 -11.61 -9.19 -3.32
C PHE A 16 -12.98 -9.60 -2.76
N ILE A 17 -13.97 -9.85 -3.61
CA ILE A 17 -15.25 -10.47 -3.17
C ILE A 17 -14.98 -11.83 -2.54
N LYS A 18 -14.17 -12.68 -3.19
CA LYS A 18 -13.84 -14.02 -2.68
C LYS A 18 -13.03 -13.97 -1.39
N VAL A 19 -12.03 -13.09 -1.31
CA VAL A 19 -11.22 -12.89 -0.09
C VAL A 19 -12.14 -12.51 1.07
N TYR A 20 -12.97 -11.47 0.90
CA TYR A 20 -13.85 -10.99 1.96
C TYR A 20 -14.86 -12.05 2.42
N GLN A 21 -15.45 -12.80 1.48
CA GLN A 21 -16.40 -13.87 1.81
C GLN A 21 -15.70 -15.03 2.54
N SER A 22 -14.54 -15.47 2.03
CA SER A 22 -13.74 -16.52 2.65
C SER A 22 -13.34 -16.15 4.08
N GLU A 23 -12.89 -14.91 4.29
CA GLU A 23 -12.46 -14.44 5.60
C GLU A 23 -13.64 -14.36 6.58
N LYS A 24 -14.81 -13.87 6.13
CA LYS A 24 -16.05 -13.90 6.92
C LYS A 24 -16.47 -15.29 7.34
N GLU A 25 -16.31 -16.29 6.47
CA GLU A 25 -16.69 -17.66 6.76
C GLU A 25 -15.69 -18.37 7.69
N GLN A 26 -14.39 -18.11 7.52
CA GLN A 26 -13.34 -18.91 8.15
C GLN A 26 -12.68 -18.23 9.36
N ALA A 27 -12.76 -16.90 9.44
CA ALA A 27 -11.99 -16.11 10.40
C ALA A 27 -12.79 -14.94 11.00
N SER A 28 -14.12 -15.05 11.10
CA SER A 28 -14.98 -14.04 11.72
C SER A 28 -14.57 -13.68 13.16
N PHE A 29 -13.96 -14.60 13.89
CA PHE A 29 -13.42 -14.35 15.24
C PHE A 29 -12.35 -13.24 15.27
N LEU A 30 -11.68 -12.94 14.14
CA LEU A 30 -10.72 -11.85 14.05
C LEU A 30 -11.38 -10.48 14.22
N GLU A 31 -12.63 -10.33 13.79
CA GLU A 31 -13.39 -9.08 13.99
C GLU A 31 -13.68 -8.86 15.47
N ASP A 32 -14.05 -9.92 16.20
CA ASP A 32 -14.25 -9.86 17.65
C ASP A 32 -12.96 -9.48 18.39
N PHE A 33 -11.83 -10.09 18.01
CA PHE A 33 -10.52 -9.77 18.60
C PHE A 33 -10.10 -8.33 18.30
N TYR A 34 -10.29 -7.88 17.07
CA TYR A 34 -10.04 -6.49 16.68
C TYR A 34 -10.88 -5.51 17.50
N LEU A 35 -12.18 -5.74 17.62
CA LEU A 35 -13.08 -4.88 18.40
C LEU A 35 -12.72 -4.89 19.89
N GLU A 36 -12.34 -6.04 20.45
CA GLU A 36 -11.87 -6.13 21.84
C GLU A 36 -10.56 -5.36 22.03
N TYR A 37 -9.60 -5.45 21.11
CA TYR A 37 -8.38 -4.64 21.12
C TYR A 37 -8.72 -3.14 21.08
N LEU A 38 -9.57 -2.72 20.14
CA LEU A 38 -9.94 -1.32 19.98
C LEU A 38 -10.60 -0.75 21.25
N LYS A 39 -11.47 -1.55 21.89
CA LYS A 39 -12.21 -1.17 23.10
C LYS A 39 -11.35 -1.17 24.37
N THR A 40 -10.49 -2.18 24.53
CA THR A 40 -9.86 -2.48 25.83
C THR A 40 -8.33 -2.35 25.83
N GLY A 41 -7.70 -2.32 24.65
CA GLY A 41 -6.25 -2.36 24.51
C GLY A 41 -5.62 -3.75 24.71
N LYS A 42 -6.43 -4.81 24.86
CA LYS A 42 -5.94 -6.19 24.99
C LYS A 42 -5.11 -6.60 23.77
N SER A 43 -3.89 -7.08 23.99
CA SER A 43 -2.91 -7.37 22.93
C SER A 43 -2.75 -8.85 22.57
N ASP A 44 -3.33 -9.74 23.37
CA ASP A 44 -3.10 -11.18 23.29
C ASP A 44 -4.43 -11.92 23.33
N PHE A 45 -4.60 -12.82 22.37
CA PHE A 45 -5.85 -13.53 22.13
C PHE A 45 -5.61 -15.01 21.93
N GLU A 46 -6.63 -15.81 22.23
CA GLU A 46 -6.59 -17.26 22.10
C GLU A 46 -7.84 -17.73 21.37
N TYR A 47 -7.65 -18.53 20.33
CA TYR A 47 -8.73 -19.15 19.57
C TYR A 47 -8.59 -20.67 19.57
N LYS A 48 -9.69 -21.36 19.81
CA LYS A 48 -9.71 -22.83 19.83
C LYS A 48 -10.00 -23.32 18.40
N ALA A 49 -9.00 -23.90 17.75
CA ALA A 49 -9.09 -24.37 16.38
C ALA A 49 -8.88 -25.89 16.29
N ILE A 50 -9.50 -26.52 15.30
CA ILE A 50 -9.19 -27.91 14.93
C ILE A 50 -8.05 -27.87 13.91
N VAL A 51 -6.86 -28.31 14.33
CA VAL A 51 -5.66 -28.36 13.48
C VAL A 51 -5.24 -29.81 13.31
N PHE A 52 -5.32 -30.32 12.08
CA PHE A 52 -5.08 -31.73 11.74
C PHE A 52 -5.94 -32.70 12.57
N GLY A 53 -7.24 -32.40 12.72
CA GLY A 53 -8.19 -33.23 13.45
C GLY A 53 -8.05 -33.21 14.98
N ARG A 54 -7.17 -32.38 15.52
CA ARG A 54 -7.00 -32.19 16.97
C ARG A 54 -7.31 -30.76 17.37
N GLU A 55 -7.99 -30.63 18.49
CA GLU A 55 -8.24 -29.35 19.11
C GLU A 55 -6.93 -28.75 19.61
N LYS A 56 -6.66 -27.50 19.24
CA LYS A 56 -5.51 -26.72 19.67
C LYS A 56 -5.94 -25.32 20.04
N ILE A 57 -5.28 -24.76 21.04
CA ILE A 57 -5.36 -23.33 21.34
C ILE A 57 -4.29 -22.65 20.48
N VAL A 58 -4.74 -21.74 19.62
CA VAL A 58 -3.88 -20.91 18.79
C VAL A 58 -3.82 -19.53 19.42
N LYS A 59 -2.60 -19.04 19.65
CA LYS A 59 -2.37 -17.70 20.18
C LYS A 59 -2.24 -16.70 19.05
N TYR A 60 -2.86 -15.54 19.24
CA TYR A 60 -2.83 -14.42 18.30
C TYR A 60 -2.32 -13.17 19.03
N GLU A 61 -1.21 -12.64 18.54
CA GLU A 61 -0.73 -11.32 18.92
C GLU A 61 -1.49 -10.24 18.14
N VAL A 62 -1.61 -9.05 18.73
CA VAL A 62 -2.33 -7.92 18.12
C VAL A 62 -1.79 -7.54 16.74
N SER A 63 -0.47 -7.59 16.52
CA SER A 63 0.13 -7.27 15.21
C SER A 63 -0.40 -8.20 14.11
N ARG A 64 -0.53 -9.49 14.41
CA ARG A 64 -1.14 -10.48 13.49
C ARG A 64 -2.63 -10.23 13.30
N ILE A 65 -3.36 -9.87 14.34
CA ILE A 65 -4.80 -9.56 14.23
C ILE A 65 -5.00 -8.34 13.35
N LEU A 66 -4.27 -7.25 13.58
CA LEU A 66 -4.37 -6.03 12.80
C LEU A 66 -4.02 -6.27 11.33
N GLN A 67 -2.94 -7.03 11.07
CA GLN A 67 -2.55 -7.41 9.72
C GLN A 67 -3.65 -8.21 9.01
N GLN A 68 -4.12 -9.31 9.63
CA GLN A 68 -5.13 -10.18 9.03
C GLN A 68 -6.47 -9.46 8.88
N TYR A 69 -6.85 -8.63 9.85
CA TYR A 69 -8.07 -7.83 9.79
C TYR A 69 -8.00 -6.78 8.67
N SER A 70 -6.87 -6.10 8.52
CA SER A 70 -6.63 -5.14 7.44
C SER A 70 -6.75 -5.81 6.06
N TYR A 71 -6.00 -6.91 5.86
CA TYR A 71 -5.87 -7.54 4.54
C TYR A 71 -7.04 -8.47 4.18
N GLY A 72 -7.70 -9.08 5.16
CA GLY A 72 -8.81 -10.01 4.97
C GLY A 72 -10.18 -9.34 5.01
N PHE A 73 -10.35 -8.27 5.80
CA PHE A 73 -11.65 -7.61 5.98
C PHE A 73 -11.67 -6.16 5.46
N LYS A 74 -10.88 -5.26 6.05
CA LYS A 74 -11.03 -3.80 5.79
C LYS A 74 -10.77 -3.45 4.34
N ILE A 75 -9.60 -3.81 3.80
CA ILE A 75 -9.23 -3.47 2.41
C ILE A 75 -10.16 -4.17 1.41
N PRO A 76 -10.39 -5.50 1.46
CA PRO A 76 -11.29 -6.17 0.53
C PRO A 76 -12.71 -5.59 0.54
N LYS A 77 -13.27 -5.31 1.73
CA LYS A 77 -14.60 -4.72 1.84
C LYS A 77 -14.66 -3.34 1.21
N ALA A 78 -13.69 -2.46 1.51
CA ALA A 78 -13.70 -1.09 1.01
C ALA A 78 -13.52 -1.04 -0.51
N ILE A 79 -12.70 -1.92 -1.09
CA ILE A 79 -12.59 -2.10 -2.54
C ILE A 79 -13.94 -2.49 -3.15
N VAL A 80 -14.61 -3.50 -2.58
CA VAL A 80 -15.92 -3.96 -3.09
C VAL A 80 -16.99 -2.86 -2.98
N ASP A 81 -17.02 -2.13 -1.86
CA ASP A 81 -17.97 -1.04 -1.65
C ASP A 81 -17.75 0.09 -2.66
N PHE A 82 -16.50 0.48 -2.88
CA PHE A 82 -16.15 1.51 -3.86
C PHE A 82 -16.48 1.09 -5.30
N GLU A 83 -16.21 -0.16 -5.67
CA GLU A 83 -16.55 -0.70 -7.00
C GLU A 83 -18.06 -0.88 -7.23
N ASN A 84 -18.85 -0.90 -6.16
CA ASN A 84 -20.32 -0.95 -6.26
C ASN A 84 -20.94 0.45 -6.27
N ASN A 85 -20.33 1.40 -5.55
CA ASN A 85 -20.83 2.76 -5.41
C ASN A 85 -19.67 3.76 -5.43
N SER A 86 -19.11 4.07 -6.59
CA SER A 86 -17.94 4.97 -6.67
C SER A 86 -18.34 6.43 -6.42
N ASN A 87 -18.03 6.93 -5.23
CA ASN A 87 -18.30 8.31 -4.82
C ASN A 87 -17.28 8.75 -3.74
N ASN A 88 -17.34 10.01 -3.32
CA ASN A 88 -16.40 10.55 -2.34
C ASN A 88 -16.40 9.77 -1.02
N ILE A 89 -17.58 9.35 -0.54
CA ILE A 89 -17.72 8.63 0.74
C ILE A 89 -17.01 7.28 0.65
N SER A 90 -17.31 6.49 -0.38
CA SER A 90 -16.70 5.17 -0.55
C SER A 90 -15.20 5.25 -0.86
N PHE A 91 -14.73 6.33 -1.49
CA PHE A 91 -13.30 6.57 -1.68
C PHE A 91 -12.59 6.94 -0.37
N THR A 92 -13.21 7.79 0.46
CA THR A 92 -12.68 8.09 1.80
C THR A 92 -12.60 6.82 2.65
N GLU A 93 -13.60 5.94 2.59
CA GLU A 93 -13.56 4.63 3.25
C GLU A 93 -12.45 3.72 2.68
N LEU A 94 -12.24 3.73 1.36
CA LEU A 94 -11.13 3.03 0.72
C LEU A 94 -9.78 3.49 1.28
N LEU A 95 -9.53 4.80 1.33
CA LEU A 95 -8.30 5.33 1.88
C LEU A 95 -8.14 5.06 3.38
N ASN A 96 -9.22 5.14 4.15
CA ASN A 96 -9.22 4.74 5.55
C ASN A 96 -8.80 3.27 5.71
N ALA A 97 -9.30 2.38 4.86
CA ALA A 97 -8.90 0.97 4.88
C ALA A 97 -7.43 0.78 4.52
N TYR A 98 -6.90 1.49 3.52
CA TYR A 98 -5.46 1.44 3.19
C TYR A 98 -4.58 2.08 4.27
N TYR A 99 -5.09 3.06 5.01
CA TYR A 99 -4.39 3.62 6.16
C TYR A 99 -4.16 2.59 7.28
N TYR A 100 -4.95 1.52 7.35
CA TYR A 100 -4.65 0.42 8.27
C TYR A 100 -3.31 -0.24 7.92
N ASP A 101 -2.89 -0.27 6.65
CA ASP A 101 -1.55 -0.77 6.29
C ASP A 101 -0.45 0.13 6.87
N VAL A 102 -0.64 1.45 6.87
CA VAL A 102 0.25 2.42 7.56
C VAL A 102 0.32 2.10 9.05
N LEU A 103 -0.84 1.90 9.70
CA LEU A 103 -0.91 1.63 11.13
C LEU A 103 -0.30 0.28 11.52
N VAL A 104 -0.51 -0.77 10.71
CA VAL A 104 0.12 -2.09 10.92
C VAL A 104 1.64 -1.97 10.82
N ASN A 105 2.15 -1.23 9.83
CA ASN A 105 3.58 -0.98 9.67
C ASN A 105 4.18 -0.12 10.78
N ALA A 106 3.46 0.91 11.22
CA ALA A 106 3.85 1.71 12.38
C ALA A 106 3.92 0.85 13.65
N ARG A 107 2.92 -0.01 13.89
CA ARG A 107 2.93 -0.94 15.02
C ARG A 107 4.11 -1.90 14.97
N ALA A 108 4.34 -2.51 13.80
CA ALA A 108 5.48 -3.40 13.59
C ALA A 108 6.80 -2.68 13.86
N PHE A 109 6.92 -1.41 13.44
CA PHE A 109 8.08 -0.57 13.75
C PHE A 109 8.29 -0.45 15.26
N LEU A 110 7.27 -0.01 16.00
CA LEU A 110 7.31 0.17 17.45
C LEU A 110 7.62 -1.13 18.21
N GLU A 111 7.15 -2.27 17.72
CA GLU A 111 7.44 -3.59 18.29
C GLU A 111 8.80 -4.16 17.89
N SER A 112 9.58 -3.48 17.05
CA SER A 112 10.84 -4.00 16.49
C SER A 112 10.65 -5.33 15.73
N LYS A 113 9.54 -5.47 15.00
CA LYS A 113 9.19 -6.70 14.25
C LYS A 113 9.05 -6.48 12.75
N GLN A 114 9.26 -7.53 11.98
CA GLN A 114 8.82 -7.57 10.58
C GLN A 114 7.40 -8.12 10.50
N ILE A 115 6.68 -7.71 9.46
CA ILE A 115 5.35 -8.24 9.18
C ILE A 115 5.51 -9.46 8.27
N ASP A 116 4.91 -10.58 8.65
CA ASP A 116 4.99 -11.81 7.87
C ASP A 116 4.37 -11.62 6.48
N GLY A 117 5.09 -12.04 5.44
CA GLY A 117 4.61 -11.96 4.06
C GLY A 117 4.66 -10.56 3.43
N VAL A 118 5.10 -9.53 4.16
CA VAL A 118 5.31 -8.18 3.62
C VAL A 118 6.72 -8.07 3.07
N LEU A 119 6.85 -7.57 1.84
CA LEU A 119 8.13 -7.32 1.18
C LEU A 119 8.47 -5.82 1.23
N HIS A 120 9.72 -5.47 0.94
CA HIS A 120 10.09 -4.05 0.85
C HIS A 120 9.29 -3.29 -0.23
N THR A 121 8.80 -3.96 -1.27
CA THR A 121 7.91 -3.37 -2.27
C THR A 121 6.58 -2.92 -1.66
N ASP A 122 5.99 -3.72 -0.75
CA ASP A 122 4.81 -3.31 0.02
C ASP A 122 5.08 -2.12 0.93
N LEU A 123 6.25 -2.10 1.59
CA LEU A 123 6.68 -0.99 2.41
C LEU A 123 6.86 0.28 1.57
N CYS A 124 7.40 0.16 0.35
CA CYS A 124 7.49 1.28 -0.59
C CYS A 124 6.10 1.79 -0.98
N MET A 125 5.16 0.91 -1.31
CA MET A 125 3.78 1.30 -1.65
C MET A 125 3.07 1.97 -0.47
N THR A 126 3.26 1.46 0.74
CA THR A 126 2.76 2.05 1.98
C THR A 126 3.37 3.42 2.23
N LEU A 127 4.68 3.59 1.99
CA LEU A 127 5.35 4.88 2.12
C LEU A 127 4.91 5.87 1.05
N LEU A 128 4.66 5.42 -0.19
CA LEU A 128 4.09 6.26 -1.25
C LEU A 128 2.68 6.74 -0.90
N LEU A 129 1.84 5.86 -0.35
CA LEU A 129 0.55 6.24 0.25
C LEU A 129 0.72 7.29 1.35
N THR A 130 1.68 7.08 2.24
CA THR A 130 1.97 7.98 3.36
C THR A 130 2.45 9.36 2.89
N LEU A 131 3.37 9.40 1.92
CA LEU A 131 3.90 10.64 1.31
C LEU A 131 2.83 11.45 0.59
N SER A 132 1.82 10.75 0.07
CA SER A 132 0.70 11.30 -0.69
C SER A 132 -0.38 11.89 0.21
N TYR A 133 -0.74 11.17 1.28
CA TYR A 133 -1.96 11.45 2.03
C TYR A 133 -1.78 11.64 3.54
N PHE A 134 -0.69 11.14 4.13
CA PHE A 134 -0.52 11.07 5.59
C PHE A 134 0.88 11.53 6.03
N PRO A 135 1.23 12.82 5.79
CA PRO A 135 2.59 13.32 5.95
C PRO A 135 3.18 13.13 7.36
N ASP A 136 2.35 13.21 8.40
CA ASP A 136 2.77 13.05 9.80
C ASP A 136 3.29 11.65 10.13
N LYS A 137 3.12 10.68 9.23
CA LYS A 137 3.56 9.29 9.40
C LYS A 137 4.77 8.93 8.53
N ILE A 138 5.32 9.87 7.74
CA ILE A 138 6.45 9.60 6.84
C ILE A 138 7.65 9.03 7.61
N GLU A 139 7.99 9.61 8.76
CA GLU A 139 9.16 9.21 9.54
C GLU A 139 9.09 7.74 10.00
N ILE A 140 7.98 7.35 10.65
CA ILE A 140 7.83 6.01 11.20
C ILE A 140 7.83 4.93 10.11
N ILE A 141 7.18 5.19 8.98
CA ILE A 141 7.15 4.26 7.86
C ILE A 141 8.49 4.20 7.12
N SER A 142 9.19 5.33 6.99
CA SER A 142 10.56 5.35 6.44
C SER A 142 11.52 4.52 7.29
N ASN A 143 11.43 4.63 8.61
CA ASN A 143 12.24 3.83 9.53
C ASN A 143 11.90 2.34 9.47
N GLN A 144 10.63 1.98 9.27
CA GLN A 144 10.25 0.58 9.03
C GLN A 144 10.87 0.01 7.75
N LEU A 145 10.84 0.78 6.66
CA LEU A 145 11.47 0.40 5.40
C LEU A 145 13.00 0.25 5.55
N ILE A 146 13.66 1.21 6.20
CA ILE A 146 15.10 1.15 6.46
C ILE A 146 15.45 -0.11 7.25
N ARG A 147 14.73 -0.39 8.34
CA ARG A 147 14.97 -1.59 9.13
C ARG A 147 14.84 -2.87 8.29
N PHE A 148 13.78 -2.97 7.49
CA PHE A 148 13.60 -4.12 6.59
C PHE A 148 14.81 -4.28 5.66
N LEU A 149 15.25 -3.20 5.02
CA LEU A 149 16.35 -3.22 4.06
C LEU A 149 17.68 -3.62 4.71
N GLU A 150 17.97 -3.08 5.89
CA GLU A 150 19.19 -3.38 6.64
C GLU A 150 19.23 -4.83 7.13
N GLU A 151 18.15 -5.31 7.75
CA GLU A 151 18.03 -6.69 8.24
C GLU A 151 18.08 -7.73 7.11
N ASN A 152 17.70 -7.36 5.89
CA ASN A 152 17.70 -8.23 4.72
C ASN A 152 18.81 -7.91 3.70
N SER A 153 19.75 -7.03 4.04
CA SER A 153 20.83 -6.56 3.16
C SER A 153 21.58 -7.69 2.45
N GLN A 154 22.03 -8.70 3.18
CA GLN A 154 22.73 -9.87 2.61
C GLN A 154 21.89 -10.65 1.58
N LYS A 155 20.58 -10.78 1.82
CA LYS A 155 19.67 -11.44 0.87
C LYS A 155 19.53 -10.58 -0.38
N LEU A 156 19.35 -9.27 -0.22
CA LEU A 156 19.23 -8.33 -1.33
C LEU A 156 20.50 -8.30 -2.19
N GLU A 157 21.69 -8.37 -1.58
CA GLU A 157 22.97 -8.48 -2.30
C GLU A 157 23.08 -9.78 -3.11
N LYS A 158 22.64 -10.92 -2.54
CA LYS A 158 22.64 -12.21 -3.25
C LYS A 158 21.79 -12.17 -4.52
N TYR A 159 20.74 -11.35 -4.52
CA TYR A 159 19.86 -11.15 -5.66
C TYR A 159 20.09 -9.81 -6.35
N ALA A 160 21.29 -9.24 -6.27
CA ALA A 160 21.57 -7.87 -6.69
C ALA A 160 21.24 -7.57 -8.17
N ALA A 161 21.26 -8.58 -9.03
CA ALA A 161 20.92 -8.46 -10.45
C ALA A 161 19.40 -8.42 -10.73
N GLN A 162 18.57 -8.72 -9.74
CA GLN A 162 17.12 -8.73 -9.87
C GLN A 162 16.55 -7.37 -9.46
N GLU A 163 15.52 -6.92 -10.18
CA GLU A 163 14.93 -5.60 -9.99
C GLU A 163 14.19 -5.53 -8.65
N PHE A 164 13.26 -6.46 -8.37
CA PHE A 164 12.53 -6.57 -7.09
C PHE A 164 11.98 -5.25 -6.52
N GLY A 165 11.66 -4.24 -7.34
CA GLY A 165 11.29 -2.92 -6.82
C GLY A 165 12.44 -1.93 -6.63
N ARG A 166 13.70 -2.34 -6.75
CA ARG A 166 14.91 -1.55 -6.46
C ARG A 166 15.20 -0.45 -7.48
N GLY A 167 14.84 -0.68 -8.74
CA GLY A 167 14.94 0.30 -9.83
C GLY A 167 13.60 1.02 -10.09
N SER A 168 12.53 0.59 -9.44
CA SER A 168 11.18 1.11 -9.60
C SER A 168 10.70 1.80 -8.32
N LEU A 169 10.06 1.06 -7.41
CA LEU A 169 9.43 1.60 -6.21
C LEU A 169 10.42 2.24 -5.22
N LEU A 170 11.56 1.62 -4.96
CA LEU A 170 12.59 2.19 -4.08
C LEU A 170 13.18 3.47 -4.66
N TYR A 171 13.45 3.49 -5.97
CA TYR A 171 13.88 4.70 -6.66
C TYR A 171 12.84 5.82 -6.48
N LEU A 172 11.58 5.53 -6.74
CA LEU A 172 10.50 6.50 -6.61
C LEU A 172 10.36 7.03 -5.18
N VAL A 173 10.40 6.14 -4.18
CA VAL A 173 10.39 6.52 -2.76
C VAL A 173 11.55 7.45 -2.42
N VAL A 174 12.76 7.14 -2.87
CA VAL A 174 13.95 7.97 -2.61
C VAL A 174 13.76 9.37 -3.17
N GLU A 175 13.30 9.49 -4.42
CA GLU A 175 13.08 10.80 -5.04
C GLU A 175 11.95 11.58 -4.36
N MET A 176 10.84 10.92 -4.00
CA MET A 176 9.73 11.55 -3.29
C MET A 176 10.12 12.01 -1.87
N LEU A 177 10.95 11.25 -1.16
CA LEU A 177 11.46 11.64 0.17
C LEU A 177 12.35 12.89 0.11
N LYS A 178 13.17 13.02 -0.95
CA LYS A 178 14.00 14.23 -1.16
C LYS A 178 13.13 15.48 -1.32
N LEU A 179 11.98 15.36 -1.98
CA LEU A 179 11.02 16.46 -2.17
C LEU A 179 10.22 16.81 -0.90
N ARG A 180 10.31 16.01 0.16
CA ARG A 180 9.56 16.17 1.42
C ARG A 180 10.47 16.45 2.63
N ASP A 181 11.70 16.90 2.39
CA ASP A 181 12.71 17.20 3.41
C ASP A 181 13.19 15.99 4.23
N PHE A 182 12.95 14.76 3.77
CA PHE A 182 13.46 13.52 4.40
C PHE A 182 14.79 13.04 3.80
N SER A 183 15.69 13.98 3.47
CA SER A 183 16.96 13.70 2.76
C SER A 183 17.85 12.65 3.45
N ALA A 184 17.88 12.61 4.78
CA ALA A 184 18.65 11.60 5.52
C ALA A 184 18.12 10.17 5.33
N HIS A 185 16.79 10.01 5.34
CA HIS A 185 16.14 8.72 5.07
C HIS A 185 16.35 8.33 3.60
N ALA A 186 16.17 9.28 2.67
CA ALA A 186 16.42 9.08 1.25
C ALA A 186 17.86 8.59 0.98
N ALA A 187 18.87 9.19 1.63
CA ALA A 187 20.28 8.80 1.49
C ALA A 187 20.57 7.39 2.06
N THR A 188 19.82 6.97 3.08
CA THR A 188 19.95 5.62 3.65
C THR A 188 19.34 4.58 2.71
N ILE A 189 18.12 4.83 2.26
CA ILE A 189 17.38 3.95 1.35
C ILE A 189 18.07 3.86 -0.03
N SER A 190 18.67 4.95 -0.52
CA SER A 190 19.31 4.99 -1.84
C SER A 190 20.48 4.02 -1.98
N LYS A 191 21.09 3.57 -0.88
CA LYS A 191 22.14 2.54 -0.89
C LYS A 191 21.64 1.19 -1.43
N PHE A 192 20.34 0.95 -1.34
CA PHE A 192 19.69 -0.28 -1.81
C PHE A 192 19.13 -0.17 -3.22
N CYS A 193 19.04 1.04 -3.77
CA CYS A 193 18.59 1.27 -5.15
C CYS A 193 19.56 0.69 -6.18
N ILE A 194 19.03 0.35 -7.35
CA ILE A 194 19.83 0.07 -8.56
C ILE A 194 19.53 1.12 -9.61
N LYS A 195 20.08 0.94 -10.82
CA LYS A 195 19.74 1.79 -11.95
C LYS A 195 18.21 1.84 -12.13
N PRO A 196 17.60 3.03 -12.21
CA PRO A 196 16.16 3.14 -12.32
C PRO A 196 15.65 2.56 -13.63
N ILE A 197 14.44 2.02 -13.60
CA ILE A 197 13.72 1.61 -14.81
C ILE A 197 13.30 2.87 -15.55
N ALA A 198 13.50 2.89 -16.88
CA ALA A 198 13.28 4.06 -17.70
C ALA A 198 11.89 4.69 -17.52
N CYS A 199 10.81 3.91 -17.54
CA CYS A 199 9.45 4.43 -17.38
C CYS A 199 9.20 5.06 -16.00
N TYR A 200 9.83 4.54 -14.94
CA TYR A 200 9.75 5.14 -13.60
C TYR A 200 10.53 6.46 -13.52
N GLN A 201 11.74 6.48 -14.09
CA GLN A 201 12.54 7.68 -14.18
C GLN A 201 11.81 8.78 -14.96
N GLU A 202 11.31 8.45 -16.15
CA GLU A 202 10.59 9.37 -17.02
C GLU A 202 9.31 9.90 -16.37
N ALA A 203 8.53 9.03 -15.71
CA ALA A 203 7.31 9.44 -15.02
C ALA A 203 7.60 10.38 -13.84
N PHE A 204 8.67 10.15 -13.08
CA PHE A 204 9.09 11.07 -12.02
C PHE A 204 9.59 12.41 -12.59
N GLU A 205 10.49 12.38 -13.57
CA GLU A 205 11.05 13.60 -14.16
C GLU A 205 9.97 14.45 -14.83
N SER A 206 9.01 13.83 -15.51
CA SER A 206 7.87 14.53 -16.11
C SER A 206 6.89 15.08 -15.07
N ALA A 207 6.69 14.40 -13.94
CA ALA A 207 5.86 14.90 -12.83
C ALA A 207 6.35 16.25 -12.28
N ILE A 208 7.66 16.51 -12.37
CA ILE A 208 8.28 17.77 -11.92
C ILE A 208 8.58 18.76 -13.05
N SER A 209 8.44 18.37 -14.34
CA SER A 209 8.91 19.17 -15.48
C SER A 209 7.90 20.19 -16.04
N ASN A 210 6.74 20.36 -15.41
CA ASN A 210 5.67 21.27 -15.85
C ASN A 210 5.04 20.99 -17.23
N ASP A 211 5.35 19.85 -17.85
CA ASP A 211 4.83 19.49 -19.18
C ASP A 211 3.74 18.44 -19.05
N GLU A 212 2.48 18.86 -19.23
CA GLU A 212 1.31 17.99 -19.03
C GLU A 212 1.25 16.84 -20.04
N GLN A 213 1.64 17.09 -21.29
CA GLN A 213 1.60 16.06 -22.33
C GLN A 213 2.69 15.03 -22.09
N LYS A 214 3.90 15.49 -21.76
CA LYS A 214 5.01 14.62 -21.38
C LYS A 214 4.66 13.76 -20.17
N PHE A 215 4.04 14.34 -19.14
CA PHE A 215 3.59 13.58 -17.97
C PHE A 215 2.51 12.56 -18.33
N SER A 216 1.51 12.94 -19.12
CA SER A 216 0.47 12.03 -19.58
C SER A 216 1.05 10.83 -20.33
N ASP A 217 2.00 11.06 -21.23
CA ASP A 217 2.63 9.99 -22.02
C ASP A 217 3.45 9.06 -21.13
N ALA A 218 4.21 9.60 -20.18
CA ALA A 218 5.00 8.83 -19.22
C ALA A 218 4.12 7.97 -18.29
N ILE A 219 2.97 8.49 -17.84
CA ILE A 219 2.04 7.74 -16.99
C ILE A 219 1.35 6.60 -17.76
N GLU A 220 1.04 6.77 -19.04
CA GLU A 220 0.49 5.69 -19.86
C GLU A 220 1.53 4.59 -20.12
N GLU A 221 2.82 4.94 -20.27
CA GLU A 221 3.90 3.96 -20.31
C GLU A 221 4.04 3.21 -18.98
N LEU A 222 4.01 3.92 -17.85
CA LEU A 222 4.05 3.31 -16.52
C LEU A 222 2.83 2.41 -16.27
N THR A 223 1.65 2.81 -16.75
CA THR A 223 0.42 2.01 -16.73
C THR A 223 0.58 0.71 -17.52
N ALA A 224 1.13 0.78 -18.73
CA ALA A 224 1.39 -0.40 -19.55
C ALA A 224 2.41 -1.35 -18.89
N PHE A 225 3.43 -0.78 -18.22
CA PHE A 225 4.39 -1.52 -17.42
C PHE A 225 3.72 -2.23 -16.24
N HIS A 226 2.90 -1.52 -15.45
CA HIS A 226 2.14 -2.08 -14.34
C HIS A 226 1.30 -3.27 -14.82
N LEU A 227 0.40 -3.07 -15.79
CA LEU A 227 -0.50 -4.10 -16.29
C LEU A 227 0.20 -5.33 -16.87
N SER A 228 1.46 -5.20 -17.31
CA SER A 228 2.26 -6.31 -17.85
C SER A 228 2.97 -7.12 -16.77
N ASN A 229 3.10 -6.54 -15.58
CA ASN A 229 3.81 -7.10 -14.43
C ASN A 229 2.89 -7.39 -13.22
N SER A 230 1.62 -7.00 -13.25
CA SER A 230 0.59 -7.40 -12.28
C SER A 230 0.23 -8.88 -12.43
N LYS A 231 1.01 -9.73 -11.77
CA LYS A 231 0.87 -11.19 -11.72
C LYS A 231 1.09 -11.65 -10.29
N ALA A 232 0.63 -12.86 -9.96
CA ALA A 232 0.91 -13.52 -8.69
C ALA A 232 2.37 -14.03 -8.66
N ASP A 233 3.32 -13.10 -8.71
CA ASP A 233 4.76 -13.35 -8.72
C ASP A 233 5.43 -12.45 -7.67
N LEU A 234 6.00 -13.08 -6.64
CA LEU A 234 6.66 -12.39 -5.52
C LEU A 234 7.94 -11.62 -5.93
N THR A 235 8.33 -11.67 -7.20
CA THR A 235 9.53 -11.00 -7.71
C THR A 235 9.29 -9.62 -8.30
N LEU A 236 8.03 -9.21 -8.43
CA LEU A 236 7.64 -7.97 -9.09
C LEU A 236 7.09 -6.95 -8.09
N PRO A 237 7.23 -5.64 -8.38
CA PRO A 237 6.78 -4.56 -7.49
C PRO A 237 5.27 -4.55 -7.22
N PHE A 238 4.47 -5.23 -8.04
CA PHE A 238 3.00 -5.23 -7.99
C PHE A 238 2.43 -6.60 -7.66
N ASN A 239 3.13 -7.40 -6.87
CA ASN A 239 2.74 -8.78 -6.60
C ASN A 239 1.41 -8.90 -5.86
N HIS A 240 1.18 -8.07 -4.83
CA HIS A 240 -0.03 -8.14 -4.02
C HIS A 240 -1.20 -7.41 -4.70
N GLU A 241 -2.35 -8.09 -4.74
CA GLU A 241 -3.55 -7.65 -5.45
C GLU A 241 -4.07 -6.30 -4.94
N ARG A 242 -3.84 -5.97 -3.66
CA ARG A 242 -4.25 -4.66 -3.10
C ARG A 242 -3.48 -3.50 -3.72
N TRP A 243 -2.22 -3.71 -4.05
CA TRP A 243 -1.39 -2.72 -4.72
C TRP A 243 -1.58 -2.73 -6.25
N GLN A 244 -2.04 -3.85 -6.82
CA GLN A 244 -2.52 -3.87 -8.20
C GLN A 244 -3.83 -3.08 -8.36
N TYR A 245 -4.70 -3.11 -7.33
CA TYR A 245 -5.95 -2.35 -7.34
C TYR A 245 -5.73 -0.85 -7.11
N MET A 246 -4.90 -0.50 -6.13
CA MET A 246 -4.54 0.88 -5.80
C MET A 246 -3.06 1.12 -6.13
N PRO A 247 -2.72 1.43 -7.40
CA PRO A 247 -1.34 1.60 -7.85
C PRO A 247 -0.76 2.92 -7.33
N MET A 248 -0.31 2.88 -6.07
CA MET A 248 0.21 4.04 -5.35
C MET A 248 1.40 4.71 -6.02
N GLU A 249 2.20 4.01 -6.80
CA GLU A 249 3.27 4.60 -7.60
C GLU A 249 2.74 5.59 -8.64
N ILE A 250 1.63 5.27 -9.31
CA ILE A 250 0.98 6.15 -10.28
C ILE A 250 0.22 7.26 -9.57
N ILE A 251 -0.54 6.92 -8.51
CA ILE A 251 -1.32 7.89 -7.74
C ILE A 251 -0.41 8.96 -7.13
N SER A 252 0.72 8.57 -6.54
CA SER A 252 1.65 9.51 -5.90
C SER A 252 2.29 10.47 -6.92
N LEU A 253 2.59 9.99 -8.12
CA LEU A 253 3.10 10.81 -9.21
C LEU A 253 2.05 11.82 -9.71
N ILE A 254 0.79 11.41 -9.83
CA ILE A 254 -0.32 12.31 -10.18
C ILE A 254 -0.46 13.41 -9.14
N GLN A 255 -0.43 13.05 -7.86
CA GLN A 255 -0.50 14.03 -6.79
C GLN A 255 0.68 14.99 -6.77
N LEU A 256 1.89 14.48 -6.99
CA LEU A 256 3.07 15.32 -7.14
C LEU A 256 2.89 16.32 -8.30
N PHE A 257 2.44 15.84 -9.45
CA PHE A 257 2.24 16.69 -10.62
C PHE A 257 1.17 17.78 -10.39
N VAL A 258 0.03 17.43 -9.78
CA VAL A 258 -1.07 18.38 -9.55
C VAL A 258 -0.76 19.38 -8.45
N SER A 259 -0.09 18.94 -7.37
CA SER A 259 0.38 19.86 -6.32
C SER A 259 1.41 20.87 -6.84
N ASN A 260 2.14 20.52 -7.90
CA ASN A 260 3.04 21.42 -8.62
C ASN A 260 2.27 22.31 -9.63
N GLY A 261 1.34 23.14 -9.14
CA GLY A 261 0.81 24.29 -9.90
C GLY A 261 -0.66 24.22 -10.32
N ASP A 262 -1.56 23.66 -9.50
CA ASP A 262 -3.02 23.64 -9.70
C ASP A 262 -3.44 23.16 -11.10
N ARG A 263 -2.84 22.05 -11.54
CA ARG A 263 -3.06 21.50 -12.88
C ARG A 263 -4.23 20.54 -12.93
N GLN A 264 -4.89 20.50 -14.09
CA GLN A 264 -5.88 19.46 -14.39
C GLN A 264 -5.25 18.40 -15.27
N LEU A 265 -5.28 17.16 -14.81
CA LEU A 265 -4.83 16.05 -15.64
C LEU A 265 -5.90 15.62 -16.64
N LYS A 266 -5.46 15.19 -17.82
CA LYS A 266 -6.27 14.32 -18.67
C LYS A 266 -6.57 13.02 -17.93
N GLU A 267 -7.70 12.40 -18.24
CA GLU A 267 -8.10 11.12 -17.65
C GLU A 267 -7.04 10.05 -17.92
N ILE A 268 -6.38 9.57 -16.86
CA ILE A 268 -5.49 8.40 -16.93
C ILE A 268 -6.32 7.14 -16.89
N SER A 269 -6.07 6.24 -17.84
CA SER A 269 -6.88 5.05 -18.03
C SER A 269 -6.90 4.12 -16.80
N LEU A 270 -5.73 3.83 -16.20
CA LEU A 270 -5.60 2.88 -15.09
C LEU A 270 -6.40 3.31 -13.86
N VAL A 271 -6.29 4.58 -13.50
CA VAL A 271 -6.90 5.18 -12.31
C VAL A 271 -8.13 6.01 -12.63
N SER A 272 -8.77 5.78 -13.79
CA SER A 272 -9.93 6.56 -14.25
C SER A 272 -11.08 6.59 -13.23
N ASN A 273 -11.32 5.48 -12.54
CA ASN A 273 -12.31 5.36 -11.48
C ASN A 273 -11.92 6.14 -10.21
N LEU A 274 -10.64 6.49 -10.03
CA LEU A 274 -10.12 7.20 -8.86
C LEU A 274 -9.91 8.71 -9.13
N ASN A 275 -9.74 9.13 -10.40
CA ASN A 275 -9.32 10.47 -10.80
C ASN A 275 -10.09 11.61 -10.13
N SER A 276 -11.42 11.47 -9.96
CA SER A 276 -12.26 12.49 -9.34
C SER A 276 -12.06 12.64 -7.83
N PHE A 277 -11.33 11.72 -7.20
CA PHE A 277 -11.21 11.63 -5.75
C PHE A 277 -9.77 11.84 -5.22
N LEU A 278 -8.76 11.76 -6.09
CA LEU A 278 -7.33 11.81 -5.72
C LEU A 278 -6.87 13.09 -5.00
N TYR A 279 -7.70 14.13 -4.97
CA TYR A 279 -7.36 15.47 -4.46
C TYR A 279 -8.16 15.88 -3.23
N LEU A 280 -8.96 14.97 -2.66
CA LEU A 280 -9.79 15.30 -1.49
C LEU A 280 -8.92 15.30 -0.22
N PRO A 281 -9.08 16.30 0.68
CA PRO A 281 -8.59 16.16 2.04
C PRO A 281 -9.29 14.93 2.65
N ILE A 282 -8.50 14.05 3.26
CA ILE A 282 -9.01 12.80 3.80
C ILE A 282 -9.22 12.97 5.28
N GLU A 283 -10.46 12.85 5.71
CA GLU A 283 -10.80 12.71 7.12
C GLU A 283 -10.75 11.23 7.49
N LEU A 284 -9.94 10.91 8.51
CA LEU A 284 -9.94 9.59 9.10
C LEU A 284 -11.23 9.38 9.90
N SER A 285 -11.83 8.20 9.79
CA SER A 285 -13.03 7.85 10.56
C SER A 285 -12.72 7.80 12.06
N GLU A 286 -13.75 7.94 12.90
CA GLU A 286 -13.60 7.85 14.36
C GLU A 286 -12.95 6.53 14.78
N GLU A 287 -13.31 5.43 14.11
CA GLU A 287 -12.73 4.11 14.35
C GLU A 287 -11.23 4.11 14.03
N THR A 288 -10.84 4.67 12.89
CA THR A 288 -9.44 4.75 12.47
C THR A 288 -8.60 5.63 13.39
N LEU A 289 -9.15 6.78 13.83
CA LEU A 289 -8.49 7.67 14.79
C LEU A 289 -8.31 6.99 16.15
N LEU A 290 -9.31 6.23 16.61
CA LEU A 290 -9.20 5.45 17.84
C LEU A 290 -8.12 4.38 17.70
N LEU A 291 -8.07 3.66 16.58
CA LEU A 291 -7.03 2.66 16.32
C LEU A 291 -5.64 3.29 16.30
N GLU A 292 -5.48 4.43 15.61
CA GLU A 292 -4.22 5.18 15.58
C GLU A 292 -3.75 5.53 17.00
N SER A 293 -4.65 6.09 17.82
CA SER A 293 -4.31 6.43 19.20
C SER A 293 -3.88 5.21 20.03
N ARG A 294 -4.43 4.02 19.74
CA ARG A 294 -4.07 2.77 20.43
C ARG A 294 -2.72 2.21 20.01
N ILE A 295 -2.25 2.55 18.81
CA ILE A 295 -1.00 2.06 18.26
C ILE A 295 0.15 3.01 18.60
N LEU A 296 -0.10 4.32 18.53
CA LEU A 296 0.93 5.35 18.60
C LEU A 296 1.08 6.02 19.98
N CYS A 297 0.13 5.83 20.90
CA CYS A 297 0.24 6.27 22.30
C CYS A 297 0.60 5.10 23.22
#